data_AF-A0A939V1B8-F1
#
_entry.id   AF-A0A939V1B8-F1
#
_cell.length_a   1.000
_cell.length_b   1.000
_cell.length_c   1.000
_cell.angle_alpha   90.00
_cell.angle_beta   90.00
_cell.angle_gamma   90.00
#
_symmetry.space_group_name_H-M   'P 1'
#
loop_
_entity.id
_entity.type
_entity.pdbx_description
1 polymer ?
#
loop_
_entity_poly.entity_id
_entity_poly.type
_entity_poly.pdbx_seq_one_letter_code
_entity_poly.pdbx_strand_id
1 'polypeptide(L)'
;MGSTENERMLEFMNSIKNPEEAKAQKMAEEFTEEATVAELRHEVDELKVLVHGMWMLMKDKGYEYSELDSKLDLASKLSTRTDYADDVKCPSCGRGLQTMEKYIFKKMCYYCGYEKTQNPFQKYDAIDLSKPAPEEAEAIEKAEAEAQAELDAAKEVLNTTFEPYDVTKDLNFDDQEEN
;
A
#
# COMPACT_ATOMS: atom_id res chain seq x y z
N MET A 1 -9.50 -13.59 31.30
CA MET A 1 -10.36 -13.25 30.15
C MET A 1 -11.83 -13.40 30.56
N GLY A 2 -12.40 -12.44 31.32
CA GLY A 2 -13.79 -12.54 31.81
C GLY A 2 -14.42 -11.19 32.19
N SER A 3 -13.84 -10.08 31.74
CA SER A 3 -14.29 -8.70 32.08
C SER A 3 -15.39 -8.19 31.14
N THR A 4 -15.29 -8.54 29.85
CA THR A 4 -16.09 -7.90 28.79
C THR A 4 -17.55 -8.34 28.74
N GLU A 5 -17.89 -9.54 29.21
CA GLU A 5 -19.27 -10.02 29.23
C GLU A 5 -20.07 -9.46 30.42
N ASN A 6 -19.41 -9.29 31.57
CA ASN A 6 -20.04 -8.69 32.75
C ASN A 6 -20.30 -7.19 32.56
N GLU A 7 -19.39 -6.46 31.90
CA GLU A 7 -19.60 -5.05 31.53
C GLU A 7 -20.76 -4.88 30.54
N ARG A 8 -20.82 -5.70 29.49
CA ARG A 8 -21.94 -5.65 28.52
C ARG A 8 -23.29 -5.99 29.15
N MET A 9 -23.33 -6.93 30.09
CA MET A 9 -24.57 -7.29 30.78
C MET A 9 -25.03 -6.18 31.74
N LEU A 10 -24.11 -5.47 32.38
CA LEU A 10 -24.40 -4.31 33.23
C LEU A 10 -24.90 -3.11 32.41
N GLU A 11 -24.28 -2.82 31.26
CA GLU A 11 -24.75 -1.79 30.32
C GLU A 11 -26.15 -2.11 29.81
N PHE A 12 -26.42 -3.38 29.46
CA PHE A 12 -27.74 -3.82 29.04
C PHE A 12 -28.78 -3.66 30.15
N MET A 13 -28.47 -4.08 31.38
CA MET A 13 -29.38 -3.94 32.53
C MET A 13 -29.64 -2.47 32.91
N ASN A 14 -28.66 -1.58 32.75
CA ASN A 14 -28.84 -0.14 32.97
C ASN A 14 -29.68 0.52 31.87
N SER A 15 -29.53 0.09 30.61
CA SER A 15 -30.36 0.58 29.50
C SER A 15 -31.85 0.21 29.64
N ILE A 16 -32.16 -0.90 30.30
CA ILE A 16 -33.54 -1.33 30.61
C ILE A 16 -34.12 -0.51 31.78
N LYS A 17 -33.28 -0.13 32.75
CA LYS A 17 -33.74 0.63 33.94
C LYS A 17 -34.02 2.10 33.62
N ASN A 18 -33.22 2.74 32.77
CA ASN A 18 -33.38 4.14 32.39
C ASN A 18 -33.36 4.32 30.85
N PRO A 19 -34.45 3.94 30.15
CA PRO A 19 -34.50 3.96 28.69
C PRO A 19 -34.44 5.38 28.08
N GLU A 20 -34.80 6.42 28.84
CA GLU A 20 -34.69 7.81 28.39
C GLU A 20 -33.24 8.33 28.44
N GLU A 21 -32.47 7.97 29.46
CA GLU A 21 -31.04 8.33 29.56
C GLU A 21 -30.20 7.60 28.51
N ALA A 22 -30.48 6.33 28.24
CA ALA A 22 -29.79 5.56 27.21
C ALA A 22 -30.10 6.07 25.79
N LYS A 23 -31.31 6.57 25.54
CA LYS A 23 -31.66 7.24 24.28
C LYS A 23 -31.00 8.61 24.16
N ALA A 24 -30.93 9.37 25.25
CA ALA A 24 -30.26 10.67 25.27
C ALA A 24 -28.75 10.55 25.06
N GLN A 25 -28.10 9.53 25.63
CA GLN A 25 -26.68 9.24 25.39
C GLN A 25 -26.41 8.86 23.93
N LYS A 26 -27.23 7.97 23.34
CA LYS A 26 -27.10 7.63 21.92
C LYS A 26 -27.33 8.82 21.00
N MET A 27 -28.34 9.66 21.27
CA MET A 27 -28.54 10.90 20.51
C MET A 27 -27.37 11.88 20.68
N ALA A 28 -26.77 11.97 21.88
CA ALA A 28 -25.61 12.82 22.11
C ALA A 28 -24.36 12.31 21.37
N GLU A 29 -24.13 11.00 21.36
CA GLU A 29 -23.06 10.36 20.58
C GLU A 29 -23.26 10.57 19.08
N GLU A 30 -24.47 10.31 18.55
CA GLU A 30 -24.83 10.57 17.15
C GLU A 30 -24.64 12.04 16.76
N PHE A 31 -25.01 12.99 17.64
CA PHE A 31 -24.84 14.42 17.39
C PHE A 31 -23.36 14.84 17.38
N THR A 32 -22.51 14.19 18.19
CA THR A 32 -21.06 14.42 18.15
C THR A 32 -20.40 13.81 16.92
N GLU A 33 -20.86 12.65 16.45
CA GLU A 33 -20.41 12.08 15.18
C GLU A 33 -20.82 12.94 13.99
N GLU A 34 -22.05 13.46 13.95
CA GLU A 34 -22.48 14.36 12.87
C GLU A 34 -21.70 15.68 12.86
N ALA A 35 -21.45 16.26 14.04
CA ALA A 35 -20.66 17.48 14.18
C ALA A 35 -19.21 17.26 13.70
N THR A 36 -18.56 16.18 14.11
CA THR A 36 -17.19 15.85 13.67
C THR A 36 -17.11 15.57 12.17
N VAL A 37 -18.12 14.90 11.58
CA VAL A 37 -18.20 14.70 10.13
C VAL A 37 -18.38 16.04 9.39
N ALA A 38 -19.17 16.96 9.93
CA ALA A 38 -19.35 18.29 9.35
C ALA A 38 -18.04 19.11 9.39
N GLU A 39 -17.31 19.06 10.50
CA GLU A 39 -15.99 19.69 10.65
C GLU A 39 -14.98 19.12 9.64
N LEU A 40 -14.89 17.78 9.55
CA LEU A 40 -14.02 17.12 8.57
C LEU A 40 -14.37 17.48 7.13
N ARG A 41 -15.66 17.58 6.79
CA ARG A 41 -16.08 18.05 5.46
C ARG A 41 -15.59 19.45 5.18
N HIS A 42 -15.66 20.33 6.18
CA HIS A 42 -15.19 21.70 6.04
C HIS A 42 -13.68 21.76 5.80
N GLU A 43 -12.89 21.01 6.57
CA GLU A 43 -11.42 20.92 6.38
C GLU A 43 -11.06 20.37 4.99
N VAL A 44 -11.79 19.35 4.51
CA VAL A 44 -11.60 18.78 3.18
C VAL A 44 -11.91 19.81 2.08
N ASP A 45 -12.97 20.61 2.24
CA ASP A 45 -13.31 21.65 1.28
C ASP A 45 -12.29 22.80 1.28
N GLU A 46 -11.76 23.18 2.44
CA GLU A 46 -10.64 24.13 2.54
C GLU A 46 -9.40 23.61 1.79
N LEU A 47 -9.04 22.33 1.99
CA LEU A 47 -7.93 21.69 1.28
C LEU A 47 -8.16 21.68 -0.25
N LYS A 48 -9.37 21.41 -0.73
CA LYS A 48 -9.68 21.46 -2.18
C LYS A 48 -9.45 22.85 -2.76
N VAL A 49 -9.89 23.90 -2.06
CA VAL A 49 -9.70 25.29 -2.51
C VAL A 49 -8.21 25.64 -2.56
N LEU A 50 -7.44 25.25 -1.53
CA LEU A 50 -6.00 25.48 -1.50
C LEU A 50 -5.27 24.76 -2.65
N VAL A 51 -5.58 23.47 -2.88
CA VAL A 51 -4.99 22.68 -3.97
C VAL A 51 -5.35 23.27 -5.33
N HIS A 52 -6.59 23.72 -5.51
CA HIS A 52 -7.00 24.42 -6.73
C HIS A 52 -6.22 25.73 -6.94
N GLY A 53 -6.03 26.52 -5.88
CA GLY A 53 -5.19 27.72 -5.93
C GLY A 53 -3.74 27.42 -6.30
N MET A 54 -3.15 26.37 -5.72
CA MET A 54 -1.80 25.91 -6.07
C MET A 54 -1.70 25.48 -7.53
N TRP A 55 -2.72 24.80 -8.07
CA TRP A 55 -2.78 24.43 -9.48
C TRP A 55 -2.80 25.65 -10.39
N MET A 56 -3.61 26.67 -10.09
CA MET A 56 -3.65 27.91 -10.88
C MET A 56 -2.27 28.60 -10.90
N LEU A 57 -1.57 28.65 -9.76
CA LEU A 57 -0.21 29.20 -9.68
C LEU A 57 0.81 28.39 -10.50
N MET A 58 0.66 27.07 -10.57
CA MET A 58 1.51 26.23 -11.41
C MET A 58 1.22 26.47 -12.90
N LYS A 59 -0.06 26.56 -13.27
CA LYS A 59 -0.45 26.88 -14.65
C LYS A 59 0.09 28.24 -15.09
N ASP A 60 0.07 29.25 -14.23
CA ASP A 60 0.65 30.57 -14.50
C ASP A 60 2.17 30.53 -14.73
N LYS A 61 2.86 29.53 -14.17
CA LYS A 61 4.28 29.25 -14.40
C LYS A 61 4.55 28.40 -15.66
N GLY A 62 3.52 27.98 -16.37
CA GLY A 62 3.61 27.22 -17.61
C GLY A 62 3.61 25.70 -17.45
N TYR A 63 3.26 25.16 -16.28
CA TYR A 63 3.09 23.72 -16.11
C TYR A 63 1.86 23.21 -16.87
N GLU A 64 2.00 22.05 -17.52
CA GLU A 64 0.91 21.43 -18.29
C GLU A 64 0.14 20.38 -17.47
N TYR A 65 -1.09 20.08 -17.89
CA TYR A 65 -1.90 19.02 -17.27
C TYR A 65 -1.24 17.64 -17.37
N SER A 66 -0.55 17.36 -18.47
CA SER A 66 0.20 16.11 -18.68
C SER A 66 1.27 15.88 -17.60
N GLU A 67 1.97 16.95 -17.21
CA GLU A 67 2.97 16.91 -16.15
C GLU A 67 2.32 16.68 -14.79
N LEU A 68 1.19 17.33 -14.50
CA LEU A 68 0.44 17.11 -13.27
C LEU A 68 -0.01 15.66 -13.14
N ASP A 69 -0.63 15.11 -14.19
CA ASP A 69 -1.12 13.73 -14.21
C ASP A 69 0.02 12.74 -13.95
N SER A 70 1.18 12.95 -14.60
CA SER A 70 2.37 12.12 -14.35
C SER A 70 2.87 12.16 -12.90
N LYS A 71 2.73 13.32 -12.23
CA LYS A 71 3.12 13.47 -10.82
C LYS A 71 2.08 12.92 -9.86
N LEU A 72 0.79 12.97 -10.20
CA LEU A 72 -0.27 12.34 -9.44
C LEU A 72 -0.15 10.82 -9.47
N ASP A 73 0.12 10.24 -10.65
CA ASP A 73 0.38 8.81 -10.80
C ASP A 73 1.61 8.38 -9.98
N LEU A 74 2.68 9.17 -10.04
CA LEU A 74 3.87 8.92 -9.24
C LEU A 74 3.58 9.01 -7.73
N ALA A 75 2.84 10.02 -7.29
CA ALA A 75 2.47 10.19 -5.89
C ALA A 75 1.59 9.04 -5.40
N SER A 76 0.65 8.57 -6.22
CA SER A 76 -0.18 7.39 -5.92
C SER A 76 0.69 6.15 -5.74
N LYS A 77 1.63 5.88 -6.66
CA LYS A 77 2.59 4.76 -6.53
C LYS A 77 3.49 4.88 -5.31
N LEU A 78 3.96 6.07 -4.97
CA LEU A 78 4.79 6.28 -3.79
C LEU A 78 4.00 6.11 -2.49
N SER A 79 2.70 6.41 -2.50
CA SER A 79 1.84 6.29 -1.31
C SER A 79 1.64 4.85 -0.84
N THR A 80 1.73 3.88 -1.75
CA THR A 80 1.59 2.44 -1.45
C THR A 80 2.91 1.78 -1.07
N ARG A 81 4.05 2.43 -1.34
CA ARG A 81 5.37 1.88 -1.04
C ARG A 81 5.68 1.96 0.45
N THR A 82 6.25 0.87 0.98
CA THR A 82 6.64 0.71 2.39
C THR A 82 8.16 0.61 2.59
N ASP A 83 8.93 0.60 1.51
CA ASP A 83 10.38 0.36 1.50
C ASP A 83 11.24 1.61 1.72
N TYR A 84 10.65 2.65 2.32
CA TYR A 84 11.37 3.89 2.64
C TYR A 84 12.17 3.79 3.94
N ALA A 85 13.35 4.42 3.95
CA ALA A 85 14.20 4.49 5.14
C ALA A 85 13.71 5.60 6.10
N ASP A 86 12.95 5.23 7.12
CA ASP A 86 12.51 6.16 8.17
C ASP A 86 13.61 6.54 9.18
N ASP A 87 14.69 5.76 9.20
CA ASP A 87 15.75 5.82 10.21
C ASP A 87 16.76 6.93 9.94
N VAL A 88 16.36 8.17 10.22
CA VAL A 88 17.32 9.26 10.40
C VAL A 88 18.03 9.08 11.74
N LYS A 89 19.34 8.80 11.68
CA LYS A 89 20.18 8.64 12.87
C LYS A 89 20.69 9.99 13.37
N CYS A 90 20.77 10.12 14.69
CA CYS A 90 21.37 11.25 15.36
C CYS A 90 22.89 11.28 15.11
N PRO A 91 23.47 12.40 14.64
CA PRO A 91 24.90 12.50 14.37
C PRO A 91 25.77 12.41 15.63
N SER A 92 25.23 12.76 16.80
CA SER A 92 25.99 12.78 18.05
C SER A 92 26.00 11.44 18.79
N CYS A 93 24.91 10.67 18.74
CA CYS A 93 24.78 9.42 19.51
C CYS A 93 24.45 8.18 18.68
N GLY A 94 24.25 8.34 17.36
CA GLY A 94 23.96 7.26 16.42
C GLY A 94 22.56 6.63 16.54
N ARG A 95 21.75 7.01 17.54
CA ARG A 95 20.39 6.50 17.75
C ARG A 95 19.38 7.16 16.81
N GLY A 96 18.28 6.48 16.49
CA GLY A 96 17.20 7.02 15.64
C GLY A 96 16.56 8.27 16.26
N LEU A 97 16.25 9.25 15.41
CA LEU A 97 15.47 10.43 15.81
C LEU A 97 13.98 10.06 15.91
N GLN A 98 13.31 10.59 16.93
CA GLN A 98 11.89 10.34 17.19
C GLN A 98 11.05 11.48 16.65
N THR A 99 9.90 11.16 16.07
CA THR A 99 8.93 12.15 15.59
C THR A 99 8.22 12.80 16.78
N MET A 100 8.08 14.13 16.76
CA MET A 100 7.40 14.87 17.82
C MET A 100 5.94 15.13 17.41
N GLU A 101 4.96 14.62 18.15
CA GLU A 101 3.52 14.77 17.83
C GLU A 101 3.11 16.24 17.64
N LYS A 102 3.68 17.15 18.44
CA LYS A 102 3.39 18.59 18.37
C LYS A 102 4.04 19.30 17.16
N TYR A 103 5.05 18.69 16.54
CA TYR A 103 5.83 19.30 15.46
C TYR A 103 6.04 18.30 14.33
N ILE A 104 5.10 18.26 13.40
CA ILE A 104 5.03 17.30 12.27
C ILE A 104 6.32 17.23 11.44
N PHE A 105 7.05 18.35 11.34
CA PHE A 105 8.28 18.45 10.56
C PHE A 105 9.56 18.29 11.38
N LYS A 106 9.48 18.06 12.69
CA LYS A 106 10.67 17.96 13.55
C LYS A 106 10.82 16.56 14.11
N LYS A 107 12.03 16.01 13.95
CA LYS A 107 12.49 14.84 14.69
C LYS A 107 13.55 15.26 15.71
N MET A 108 13.49 14.68 16.90
CA MET A 108 14.41 14.98 17.99
C MET A 108 15.10 13.71 18.49
N CYS A 109 16.37 13.83 18.86
CA CYS A 109 17.04 12.83 19.67
C CYS A 109 16.77 13.09 21.16
N TYR A 110 16.02 12.22 21.83
CA TYR A 110 15.75 12.36 23.27
C TYR A 110 16.99 12.32 24.17
N TYR A 111 18.12 11.82 23.70
CA TYR A 111 19.33 11.65 24.51
C TYR A 111 20.23 12.89 24.51
N CYS A 112 20.42 13.52 23.35
CA CYS A 112 21.33 14.66 23.22
C CYS A 112 20.61 15.96 22.82
N GLY A 113 19.29 15.93 22.64
CA GLY A 113 18.48 17.09 22.26
C GLY A 113 18.70 17.55 20.81
N TYR A 114 19.39 16.78 19.97
CA TYR A 114 19.59 17.15 18.57
C TYR A 114 18.25 17.15 17.84
N GLU A 115 17.89 18.29 17.25
CA GLU A 115 16.69 18.46 16.44
C GLU A 115 17.06 18.53 14.95
N LYS A 116 16.25 17.87 14.12
CA LYS A 116 16.32 18.00 12.67
C LYS A 116 14.92 18.29 12.13
N THR A 117 14.84 19.29 11.26
CA THR A 117 13.63 19.49 10.46
C THR A 117 13.70 18.54 9.26
N GLN A 118 12.73 17.64 9.14
CA GLN A 118 12.65 16.69 8.03
C GLN A 118 11.32 16.92 7.30
N ASN A 119 11.39 17.06 5.98
CA ASN A 119 10.19 17.05 5.16
C ASN A 119 9.64 15.62 5.16
N PRO A 120 8.36 15.38 5.54
CA PRO A 120 7.76 14.05 5.55
C PRO A 120 7.80 13.36 4.18
N PHE A 121 7.95 14.12 3.09
CA PHE A 121 8.08 13.59 1.73
C PHE A 121 9.52 13.23 1.33
N GLN A 122 10.55 13.67 2.06
CA GLN A 122 11.95 13.31 1.76
C GLN A 122 12.23 11.81 1.88
N LYS A 123 11.38 11.06 2.59
CA LYS A 123 11.49 9.60 2.67
C LYS A 123 11.33 8.92 1.30
N TYR A 124 10.64 9.58 0.37
CA TYR A 124 10.44 9.08 -0.99
C TYR A 124 11.62 9.38 -1.93
N ASP A 125 12.53 10.31 -1.57
CA ASP A 125 13.66 10.69 -2.43
C ASP A 125 14.67 9.55 -2.62
N ALA A 126 14.77 8.66 -1.64
CA ALA A 126 15.68 7.51 -1.66
C ALA A 126 15.10 6.29 -2.39
N ILE A 127 13.85 6.38 -2.86
CA ILE A 127 13.14 5.26 -3.47
C ILE A 127 13.56 5.12 -4.93
N ASP A 128 14.05 3.92 -5.27
CA ASP A 128 14.32 3.54 -6.65
C ASP A 128 13.01 3.14 -7.35
N LEU A 129 12.53 4.01 -8.23
CA LEU A 129 11.30 3.83 -9.01
C LEU A 129 11.41 2.76 -10.09
N SER A 130 12.62 2.28 -10.41
CA SER A 130 12.82 1.17 -11.36
C SER A 130 12.48 -0.19 -10.76
N LYS A 131 12.40 -0.28 -9.42
CA LYS A 131 12.04 -1.50 -8.71
C LYS A 131 10.54 -1.52 -8.42
N PRO A 132 9.86 -2.67 -8.69
CA PRO A 132 8.47 -2.84 -8.30
C PRO A 132 8.33 -2.70 -6.77
N ALA A 133 7.13 -2.30 -6.33
CA ALA A 133 6.84 -2.28 -4.89
C ALA A 133 7.03 -3.69 -4.30
N PRO A 134 7.41 -3.84 -3.02
CA PRO A 134 7.68 -5.15 -2.43
C PRO A 134 6.51 -6.15 -2.59
N GLU A 135 5.27 -5.67 -2.44
CA GLU A 135 4.06 -6.49 -2.63
C GLU A 135 3.83 -6.88 -4.10
N GLU A 136 4.17 -5.99 -5.05
CA GLU A 136 4.11 -6.31 -6.47
C GLU A 136 5.23 -7.28 -6.88
N ALA A 137 6.41 -7.16 -6.27
CA ALA A 137 7.54 -8.06 -6.52
C ALA A 137 7.21 -9.50 -6.10
N GLU A 138 6.64 -9.70 -4.92
CA GLU A 138 6.20 -11.03 -4.46
C GLU A 138 5.07 -11.60 -5.35
N ALA A 139 4.15 -10.76 -5.81
CA ALA A 139 3.08 -11.20 -6.72
C ALA A 139 3.61 -11.62 -8.10
N ILE A 140 4.60 -10.90 -8.63
CA ILE A 140 5.26 -11.23 -9.91
C ILE A 140 6.06 -12.52 -9.79
N GLU A 141 6.88 -12.69 -8.74
CA GLU A 141 7.64 -13.92 -8.53
C GLU A 141 6.73 -15.15 -8.40
N LYS A 142 5.59 -15.00 -7.72
CA LYS A 142 4.61 -16.09 -7.60
C LYS A 142 3.95 -16.43 -8.94
N ALA A 143 3.58 -15.42 -9.74
CA ALA A 143 2.98 -15.63 -11.05
C ALA A 143 3.99 -16.26 -12.03
N GLU A 144 5.25 -15.86 -11.98
CA GLU A 144 6.33 -16.46 -12.78
C GLU A 144 6.60 -17.92 -12.37
N ALA A 145 6.58 -18.22 -11.07
CA ALA A 145 6.74 -19.60 -10.58
C ALA A 145 5.57 -20.51 -11.01
N GLU A 146 4.33 -20.01 -10.98
CA GLU A 146 3.15 -20.76 -11.43
C GLU A 146 3.19 -20.99 -12.95
N ALA A 147 3.54 -19.97 -13.74
CA ALA A 147 3.68 -20.11 -15.20
C ALA A 147 4.79 -21.10 -15.59
N GLN A 148 5.92 -21.09 -14.88
CA GLN A 148 7.02 -22.02 -15.12
C GLN A 148 6.61 -23.47 -14.80
N ALA A 149 5.85 -23.68 -13.72
CA ALA A 149 5.34 -25.00 -13.34
C ALA A 149 4.37 -25.58 -14.39
N GLU A 150 3.48 -24.75 -14.97
CA GLU A 150 2.61 -25.18 -16.08
C GLU A 150 3.41 -25.54 -17.34
N LEU A 151 4.46 -24.77 -17.65
CA LEU A 151 5.30 -25.00 -18.83
C LEU A 151 6.09 -26.32 -18.70
N ASP A 152 6.59 -26.62 -17.51
CA ASP A 152 7.32 -27.86 -17.25
C ASP A 152 6.38 -29.07 -17.20
N ALA A 153 5.16 -28.92 -16.68
CA ALA A 153 4.12 -29.94 -16.79
C ALA A 153 3.73 -30.23 -18.26
N ALA A 154 3.59 -29.19 -19.09
CA ALA A 154 3.28 -29.34 -20.51
C ALA A 154 4.40 -30.06 -21.29
N LYS A 155 5.68 -29.79 -20.97
CA LYS A 155 6.83 -30.50 -21.56
C LYS A 155 6.86 -31.98 -21.19
N GLU A 156 6.49 -32.32 -19.95
CA GLU A 156 6.45 -33.70 -19.49
C GLU A 156 5.35 -34.51 -20.20
N VAL A 157 4.19 -33.89 -20.45
CA VAL A 157 3.11 -34.47 -21.27
C VAL A 157 3.57 -34.67 -22.71
N LEU A 158 4.24 -33.69 -23.32
CA LEU A 158 4.76 -33.78 -24.69
C LEU A 158 5.78 -34.92 -24.85
N ASN A 159 6.69 -35.08 -23.89
CA ASN A 159 7.70 -36.15 -23.92
C ASN A 159 7.10 -37.55 -23.72
N THR A 160 5.93 -37.66 -23.09
CA THR A 160 5.27 -38.95 -22.84
C THR A 160 4.25 -39.32 -23.93
N THR A 161 3.72 -38.35 -24.68
CA THR A 161 2.73 -38.60 -25.74
C THR A 161 3.30 -38.61 -27.15
N PHE A 162 4.51 -38.10 -27.37
CA PHE A 162 5.16 -38.09 -28.68
C PHE A 162 6.38 -39.02 -28.69
N GLU A 163 6.16 -40.32 -28.90
CA GLU A 163 7.23 -41.17 -29.43
C GLU A 163 7.55 -40.70 -30.86
N PRO A 164 8.82 -40.48 -31.23
CA PRO A 164 9.18 -40.07 -32.57
C PRO A 164 8.63 -41.07 -33.58
N TYR A 165 7.74 -40.62 -34.46
CA TYR A 165 7.14 -41.47 -35.49
C TYR A 165 8.25 -42.03 -36.38
N ASP A 166 8.52 -43.32 -36.24
CA ASP A 166 9.56 -44.03 -36.97
C ASP A 166 9.05 -44.42 -38.35
N VAL A 167 9.23 -43.51 -39.30
CA VAL A 167 8.84 -43.64 -40.71
C VAL A 167 9.44 -44.91 -41.36
N THR A 168 10.53 -45.46 -40.81
CA THR A 168 11.18 -46.66 -41.38
C THR A 168 10.33 -47.92 -41.21
N LYS A 169 9.46 -47.98 -40.19
CA LYS A 169 8.55 -49.11 -39.97
C LYS A 169 7.32 -49.12 -40.88
N ASP A 170 6.85 -47.96 -41.30
CA ASP A 170 5.63 -47.85 -42.12
C ASP A 170 5.91 -47.89 -43.63
N LEU A 171 7.17 -47.73 -44.05
CA LEU A 171 7.54 -47.75 -45.47
C LEU A 171 8.06 -49.09 -45.98
N ASN A 172 8.10 -50.16 -45.16
CA ASN A 172 8.57 -51.51 -45.54
C ASN A 172 9.71 -51.46 -46.57
N PHE A 173 10.83 -50.84 -46.20
CA PHE A 173 12.08 -50.94 -46.95
C PHE A 173 12.70 -52.33 -46.73
N ASP A 174 11.93 -53.39 -46.99
CA ASP A 174 12.47 -54.73 -47.14
C ASP A 174 12.90 -54.87 -48.62
N ASP A 175 14.20 -55.07 -48.77
CA ASP A 175 14.85 -55.76 -49.88
C ASP A 175 14.62 -55.21 -51.31
N GLN A 176 15.48 -54.29 -51.70
CA GLN A 176 16.04 -54.31 -53.06
C GLN A 176 17.56 -54.43 -52.99
N GLU A 177 18.04 -55.57 -52.51
CA GLU A 177 19.31 -56.12 -52.97
C GLU A 177 19.07 -56.77 -54.36
N GLU A 178 19.09 -55.97 -55.42
CA GLU A 178 19.20 -56.47 -56.79
C GLU A 178 20.53 -56.04 -57.42
N ASN A 179 21.35 -57.08 -57.68
CA ASN A 179 22.46 -57.22 -58.64
C ASN A 179 23.86 -56.65 -58.31
#